data_AF-A0AAV5A3D3-F1
#
_entry.id   AF-A0AAV5A3D3-F1
#
_cell.length_a   1.000
_cell.length_b   1.000
_cell.length_c   1.000
_cell.angle_alpha   90.00
_cell.angle_beta   90.00
_cell.angle_gamma   90.00
#
_symmetry.space_group_name_H-M   'P 1'
#
loop_
_entity.id
_entity.type
_entity.pdbx_description
1 polymer ?
#
loop_
_entity_poly.entity_id
_entity_poly.type
_entity_poly.pdbx_seq_one_letter_code
_entity_poly.pdbx_strand_id
1 'polypeptide(L)'
;MSDFTNITARLHLTTSSQDPAGVQALLETLRKSQAWQDLDDQKDTTPSQCPSQANVELPGNASSSVPKKSVTPEVLKDTSESSPDILSLLARLQSTAEATSSRSTSTPIPTNRHIESAYPGHATRDIPAIPPVIHRLTAPLHHEKPPKKPALRPKSLRNMAYGQALLVIAELASDASFHENLKKIREQQNSLEKQLWEERTRIFKGQKERIKVAEKKAAIIGVNISEKEANSLSRSQEFRTSFMNEIKEFDLERVSSAWDNLITSQQRTLEELGVPGMFVTRDKIEREKQQRIIQVLEGLSGPDGSDNGVSAEIEQEEEP
;
A
#
# COMPACT_ATOMS: atom_id res chain seq x y z
N MET A 1 19.91 1.84 -0.38
CA MET A 1 19.14 2.70 -1.31
C MET A 1 19.37 2.33 -2.79
N SER A 2 19.53 1.04 -3.11
CA SER A 2 19.82 0.54 -4.47
C SER A 2 18.62 -0.15 -5.12
N ASP A 3 17.39 0.23 -4.73
CA ASP A 3 16.18 -0.56 -4.98
C ASP A 3 15.32 -0.10 -6.16
N PHE A 4 15.82 0.76 -7.04
CA PHE A 4 15.04 1.16 -8.22
C PHE A 4 14.83 0.02 -9.23
N THR A 5 15.77 -0.94 -9.30
CA THR A 5 15.58 -2.21 -10.02
C THR A 5 14.75 -3.24 -9.24
N ASN A 6 14.48 -3.01 -7.96
CA ASN A 6 13.81 -3.97 -7.09
C ASN A 6 12.28 -3.76 -7.02
N ILE A 7 11.75 -2.62 -7.49
CA ILE A 7 10.30 -2.36 -7.45
C ILE A 7 9.57 -3.06 -8.61
N THR A 8 10.16 -3.13 -9.80
CA THR A 8 9.65 -4.00 -10.88
C THR A 8 9.77 -5.48 -10.51
N ALA A 9 10.77 -5.85 -9.71
CA ALA A 9 10.87 -7.19 -9.12
C ALA A 9 9.87 -7.42 -7.96
N ARG A 10 9.50 -6.38 -7.19
CA ARG A 10 8.55 -6.49 -6.07
C ARG A 10 7.09 -6.60 -6.50
N LEU A 11 6.70 -6.04 -7.65
CA LEU A 11 5.38 -6.34 -8.23
C LEU A 11 5.28 -7.77 -8.78
N HIS A 12 6.41 -8.42 -9.08
CA HIS A 12 6.45 -9.83 -9.47
C HIS A 12 6.64 -10.80 -8.29
N LEU A 13 7.04 -10.34 -7.09
CA LEU A 13 7.19 -11.22 -5.93
C LEU A 13 5.90 -11.41 -5.11
N THR A 14 4.91 -10.52 -5.20
CA THR A 14 3.63 -10.67 -4.49
C THR A 14 2.57 -11.47 -5.24
N THR A 15 2.87 -11.96 -6.44
CA THR A 15 2.01 -12.93 -7.16
C THR A 15 2.45 -14.38 -6.96
N SER A 16 3.55 -14.64 -6.23
CA SER A 16 3.99 -16.00 -5.90
C SER A 16 3.11 -16.71 -4.85
N SER A 17 2.15 -16.01 -4.22
CA SER A 17 1.22 -16.62 -3.26
C SER A 17 0.01 -17.32 -3.92
N GLN A 18 0.04 -17.51 -5.24
CA GLN A 18 -1.04 -18.13 -6.02
C GLN A 18 -0.57 -19.24 -6.96
N ASP A 19 0.64 -19.77 -6.76
CA ASP A 19 1.02 -21.03 -7.40
C ASP A 19 0.67 -22.20 -6.46
N PRO A 20 -0.41 -22.97 -6.75
CA PRO A 20 -0.74 -24.15 -5.95
C PRO A 20 0.39 -25.19 -5.96
N ALA A 21 1.25 -25.21 -7.00
CA ALA A 21 2.37 -26.12 -7.07
C ALA A 21 3.48 -25.76 -6.06
N GLY A 22 3.75 -24.47 -5.87
CA GLY A 22 4.73 -24.00 -4.88
C GLY A 22 4.32 -24.33 -3.45
N VAL A 23 3.02 -24.19 -3.12
CA VAL A 23 2.49 -24.57 -1.80
C VAL A 23 2.56 -26.09 -1.60
N GLN A 24 2.28 -26.89 -2.65
CA GLN A 24 2.43 -28.35 -2.58
C GLN A 24 3.89 -28.77 -2.37
N ALA A 25 4.84 -28.14 -3.07
CA ALA A 25 6.27 -28.43 -2.90
C ALA A 25 6.76 -28.08 -1.48
N LEU A 26 6.28 -26.96 -0.90
CA LEU A 26 6.58 -26.59 0.47
C LEU A 26 6.01 -27.60 1.47
N LEU A 27 4.74 -28.01 1.30
CA LEU A 27 4.10 -29.03 2.14
C LEU A 27 4.77 -30.40 2.01
N GLU A 28 5.23 -30.76 0.81
CA GLU A 28 5.97 -32.01 0.58
C GLU A 28 7.36 -31.95 1.25
N THR A 29 8.02 -30.79 1.21
CA THR A 29 9.28 -30.55 1.91
C THR A 29 9.08 -30.60 3.42
N LEU A 30 7.99 -30.05 3.93
CA LEU A 30 7.64 -30.09 5.35
C LEU A 30 7.30 -31.51 5.82
N ARG A 31 6.63 -32.31 4.99
CA ARG A 31 6.39 -33.75 5.24
C ARG A 31 7.66 -34.60 5.16
N LYS A 32 8.62 -34.23 4.31
CA LYS A 32 9.93 -34.90 4.21
C LYS A 32 10.92 -34.45 5.30
N SER A 33 10.59 -33.40 6.05
CA SER A 33 11.44 -32.94 7.17
C SER A 33 11.32 -33.92 8.33
N GLN A 34 12.47 -34.48 8.71
CA GLN A 34 12.65 -35.46 9.79
C GLN A 34 11.99 -35.04 11.12
N ALA A 35 11.80 -33.74 11.35
CA ALA A 35 11.25 -33.18 12.57
C ALA A 35 9.81 -33.65 12.91
N TRP A 36 9.04 -34.14 11.92
CA TRP A 36 7.71 -34.72 12.18
C TRP A 36 7.74 -36.23 12.36
N GLN A 37 8.73 -36.93 11.80
CA GLN A 37 8.89 -38.37 11.97
C GLN A 37 9.24 -38.73 13.41
N ASP A 38 10.07 -37.90 14.07
CA ASP A 38 10.44 -38.10 15.47
C ASP A 38 9.23 -37.96 16.45
N LEU A 39 8.18 -37.24 16.04
CA LEU A 39 6.95 -37.08 16.85
C LEU A 39 5.97 -38.24 16.69
N ASP A 40 5.96 -38.92 15.54
CA ASP A 40 5.06 -40.05 15.28
C ASP A 40 5.61 -41.34 15.89
N ASP A 41 6.94 -41.51 15.89
CA ASP A 41 7.62 -42.64 16.56
C ASP A 41 7.53 -42.58 18.10
N GLN A 42 7.17 -41.43 18.67
CA GLN A 42 7.05 -41.27 20.13
C GLN A 42 5.67 -41.72 20.69
N LYS A 43 4.73 -42.13 19.82
CA LYS A 43 3.34 -42.41 20.23
C LYS A 43 3.09 -43.82 20.77
N ASP A 44 4.04 -44.74 20.64
CA ASP A 44 3.87 -46.15 21.04
C ASP A 44 4.74 -46.61 22.23
N THR A 45 5.49 -45.72 22.88
CA THR A 45 6.27 -46.11 24.08
C THR A 45 5.48 -45.90 25.37
N THR A 46 4.56 -46.82 25.65
CA THR A 46 4.09 -47.05 27.03
C THR A 46 5.11 -47.93 27.75
N PRO A 47 5.70 -47.48 28.87
CA PRO A 47 5.84 -48.41 29.99
C PRO A 47 5.48 -47.79 31.34
N SER A 48 4.58 -48.52 31.99
CA SER A 48 4.35 -48.61 33.42
C SER A 48 5.66 -48.75 34.22
N GLN A 49 5.86 -47.92 35.26
CA GLN A 49 6.13 -48.33 36.65
C GLN A 49 6.72 -47.19 37.51
N CYS A 50 6.05 -46.91 38.64
CA CYS A 50 6.68 -46.35 39.84
C CYS A 50 7.74 -47.33 40.38
N PRO A 51 8.81 -46.82 40.99
CA PRO A 51 8.90 -47.01 42.44
C PRO A 51 9.39 -45.78 43.23
N SER A 52 9.02 -45.80 44.50
CA SER A 52 9.27 -44.83 45.55
C SER A 52 10.74 -44.76 46.03
N GLN A 53 11.05 -43.63 46.67
CA GLN A 53 11.99 -43.39 47.80
C GLN A 53 13.52 -43.42 47.57
N ALA A 54 14.16 -42.25 47.79
CA ALA A 54 15.26 -41.96 48.74
C ALA A 54 15.75 -40.51 48.49
N ASN A 55 15.44 -39.54 49.34
CA ASN A 55 16.26 -39.08 50.49
C ASN A 55 17.67 -38.58 50.11
N VAL A 56 17.88 -37.27 49.88
CA VAL A 56 19.12 -36.52 50.20
C VAL A 56 18.80 -35.02 50.37
N GLU A 57 18.91 -34.57 51.62
CA GLU A 57 19.48 -33.32 52.17
C GLU A 57 19.48 -31.94 51.46
N LEU A 58 19.04 -30.96 52.27
CA LEU A 58 19.32 -29.51 52.33
C LEU A 58 20.83 -29.14 52.22
N PRO A 59 21.26 -27.86 52.08
CA PRO A 59 20.67 -26.61 52.61
C PRO A 59 20.54 -25.49 51.55
N GLY A 60 19.84 -24.37 51.70
CA GLY A 60 19.31 -23.63 52.83
C GLY A 60 19.50 -22.15 52.50
N ASN A 61 18.44 -21.36 52.39
CA ASN A 61 18.52 -19.92 52.68
C ASN A 61 17.14 -19.34 53.01
N ALA A 62 17.15 -18.44 53.98
CA ALA A 62 16.04 -18.09 54.85
C ALA A 62 15.27 -16.82 54.43
N SER A 63 14.08 -16.67 55.03
CA SER A 63 13.36 -15.42 55.37
C SER A 63 12.77 -14.62 54.19
N SER A 64 11.59 -13.97 54.25
CA SER A 64 10.82 -13.44 55.38
C SER A 64 9.37 -13.11 54.96
N SER A 65 8.46 -13.29 55.92
CA SER A 65 7.25 -12.50 56.23
C SER A 65 6.02 -12.41 55.31
N VAL A 66 4.99 -13.12 55.81
CA VAL A 66 3.52 -12.95 55.79
C VAL A 66 3.09 -11.56 56.36
N PRO A 67 1.91 -10.98 56.03
CA PRO A 67 0.72 -11.24 56.85
C PRO A 67 -0.59 -11.51 56.09
N LYS A 68 -1.39 -12.37 56.73
CA LYS A 68 -2.78 -12.79 56.44
C LYS A 68 -3.77 -11.62 56.51
N LYS A 69 -4.85 -11.70 55.72
CA LYS A 69 -6.16 -11.21 56.17
C LYS A 69 -7.32 -12.04 55.62
N SER A 70 -7.99 -12.70 56.54
CA SER A 70 -9.23 -13.47 56.42
C SER A 70 -10.43 -12.59 56.75
N VAL A 71 -11.47 -12.56 55.91
CA VAL A 71 -12.85 -12.24 56.32
C VAL A 71 -13.82 -12.99 55.40
N THR A 72 -14.49 -13.99 55.95
CA THR A 72 -15.84 -14.45 55.56
C THR A 72 -16.88 -13.64 56.35
N PRO A 73 -18.10 -13.47 55.82
CA PRO A 73 -19.21 -14.24 56.39
C PRO A 73 -20.26 -14.72 55.37
N GLU A 74 -20.81 -15.90 55.66
CA GLU A 74 -22.13 -16.37 55.21
C GLU A 74 -23.27 -15.49 55.77
N VAL A 75 -24.39 -15.39 55.03
CA VAL A 75 -25.75 -15.83 55.47
C VAL A 75 -26.80 -15.45 54.40
N LEU A 76 -27.37 -16.50 53.80
CA LEU A 76 -28.76 -16.74 53.33
C LEU A 76 -29.67 -15.58 52.86
N LYS A 77 -30.18 -15.69 51.62
CA LYS A 77 -31.64 -15.84 51.40
C LYS A 77 -32.02 -16.17 49.94
N ASP A 78 -32.93 -17.13 49.83
CA ASP A 78 -33.67 -17.55 48.65
C ASP A 78 -34.24 -16.40 47.81
N THR A 79 -34.06 -16.47 46.50
CA THR A 79 -35.02 -15.90 45.54
C THR A 79 -35.02 -16.74 44.26
N SER A 80 -35.92 -17.72 44.26
CA SER A 80 -36.80 -18.11 43.16
C SER A 80 -36.39 -17.69 41.73
N GLU A 81 -36.02 -18.69 40.94
CA GLU A 81 -36.55 -18.98 39.60
C GLU A 81 -37.03 -17.78 38.77
N SER A 82 -36.16 -17.29 37.89
CA SER A 82 -36.55 -16.76 36.59
C SER A 82 -35.38 -16.92 35.62
N SER A 83 -35.26 -18.12 35.05
CA SER A 83 -34.44 -18.33 33.87
C SER A 83 -35.01 -17.45 32.75
N PRO A 84 -34.21 -16.58 32.11
CA PRO A 84 -34.64 -15.93 30.88
C PRO A 84 -34.74 -17.03 29.81
N ASP A 85 -35.98 -17.33 29.47
CA ASP A 85 -36.42 -18.36 28.56
C ASP A 85 -35.74 -18.19 27.18
N ILE A 86 -34.66 -18.95 26.96
CA ILE A 86 -33.91 -19.00 25.70
C ILE A 86 -34.82 -19.44 24.53
N LEU A 87 -35.92 -20.16 24.83
CA LEU A 87 -36.90 -20.58 23.83
C LEU A 87 -37.76 -19.42 23.31
N SER A 88 -38.07 -18.40 24.12
CA SER A 88 -38.80 -17.22 23.62
C SER A 88 -37.94 -16.33 22.72
N LEU A 89 -36.60 -16.40 22.82
CA LEU A 89 -35.70 -15.71 21.88
C LEU A 89 -35.54 -16.47 20.54
N LEU A 90 -35.53 -17.80 20.57
CA LEU A 90 -35.55 -18.66 19.37
C LEU A 90 -36.89 -18.58 18.62
N ALA A 91 -38.02 -18.52 19.35
CA ALA A 91 -39.34 -18.26 18.76
C ALA A 91 -39.42 -16.87 18.10
N ARG A 92 -38.69 -15.88 18.64
CA ARG A 92 -38.63 -14.52 18.07
C ARG A 92 -37.80 -14.44 16.79
N LEU A 93 -36.75 -15.27 16.64
CA LEU A 93 -35.95 -15.32 15.42
C LEU A 93 -36.67 -16.06 14.27
N GLN A 94 -37.40 -17.14 14.58
CA GLN A 94 -38.20 -17.85 13.55
C GLN A 94 -39.39 -17.02 13.06
N SER A 95 -40.02 -16.23 13.93
CA SER A 95 -41.14 -15.37 13.52
C SER A 95 -40.72 -14.15 12.67
N THR A 96 -39.43 -13.91 12.45
CA THR A 96 -38.92 -12.82 11.60
C THR A 96 -38.53 -13.30 10.19
N ALA A 97 -38.60 -14.61 9.90
CA ALA A 97 -38.18 -15.18 8.62
C ALA A 97 -39.29 -15.26 7.54
N GLU A 98 -40.56 -14.99 7.88
CA GLU A 98 -41.69 -15.18 6.95
C GLU A 98 -42.41 -13.90 6.52
N ALA A 99 -41.90 -12.71 6.89
CA ALA A 99 -42.48 -11.42 6.52
C ALA A 99 -41.59 -10.61 5.55
N THR A 100 -41.01 -11.24 4.54
CA THR A 100 -40.47 -10.53 3.35
C THR A 100 -40.80 -11.31 2.08
N SER A 101 -42.08 -11.49 1.80
CA SER A 101 -42.55 -11.68 0.43
C SER A 101 -43.76 -10.78 0.22
N SER A 102 -43.72 -10.01 -0.87
CA SER A 102 -44.72 -9.05 -1.34
C SER A 102 -44.84 -7.70 -0.60
N ARG A 103 -43.89 -6.79 -0.88
CA ARG A 103 -44.26 -5.39 -1.11
C ARG A 103 -43.37 -4.76 -2.18
N SER A 104 -43.87 -4.81 -3.42
CA SER A 104 -43.43 -3.96 -4.51
C SER A 104 -43.71 -2.50 -4.15
N THR A 105 -42.71 -1.80 -3.63
CA THR A 105 -42.68 -0.33 -3.61
C THR A 105 -41.65 0.12 -4.63
N SER A 106 -42.16 0.53 -5.78
CA SER A 106 -41.49 1.40 -6.74
C SER A 106 -40.92 2.61 -6.00
N THR A 107 -39.61 2.66 -5.82
CA THR A 107 -38.90 3.91 -5.59
C THR A 107 -38.51 4.51 -6.95
N PRO A 108 -38.56 5.83 -7.09
CA PRO A 108 -38.47 6.51 -8.36
C PRO A 108 -37.03 6.45 -8.88
N ILE A 109 -36.90 5.96 -10.10
CA ILE A 109 -35.73 6.20 -10.96
C ILE A 109 -35.53 7.72 -11.03
N PRO A 110 -34.34 8.28 -10.70
CA PRO A 110 -33.97 9.56 -11.26
C PRO A 110 -33.76 9.32 -12.75
N THR A 111 -34.82 9.58 -13.52
CA THR A 111 -34.80 9.62 -14.98
C THR A 111 -33.80 10.68 -15.37
N ASN A 112 -32.55 10.27 -15.56
CA ASN A 112 -31.59 11.06 -16.30
C ASN A 112 -32.08 11.03 -17.75
N ARG A 113 -32.58 12.19 -18.19
CA ARG A 113 -33.14 12.43 -19.50
C ARG A 113 -32.22 11.86 -20.57
N HIS A 114 -32.70 10.80 -21.19
CA HIS A 114 -32.40 10.50 -22.57
C HIS A 114 -32.88 11.70 -23.41
N ILE A 115 -31.96 12.59 -23.79
CA ILE A 115 -32.23 13.55 -24.86
C ILE A 115 -32.20 12.73 -26.15
N GLU A 116 -33.40 12.33 -26.55
CA GLU A 116 -33.74 11.95 -27.90
C GLU A 116 -33.48 13.18 -28.79
N SER A 117 -32.28 13.24 -29.37
CA SER A 117 -31.93 14.21 -30.41
C SER A 117 -32.57 13.75 -31.72
N ALA A 118 -33.89 13.91 -31.80
CA ALA A 118 -34.57 14.01 -33.08
C ALA A 118 -34.02 15.24 -33.80
N TYR A 119 -33.50 15.04 -35.00
CA TYR A 119 -33.27 16.10 -35.96
C TYR A 119 -34.60 16.44 -36.65
N PRO A 120 -35.14 17.65 -36.43
CA PRO A 120 -35.86 18.37 -37.46
C PRO A 120 -35.04 19.58 -37.91
N GLY A 121 -35.02 19.80 -39.22
CA GLY A 121 -34.19 20.80 -39.86
C GLY A 121 -34.60 22.26 -39.63
N HIS A 122 -33.81 23.10 -40.29
CA HIS A 122 -34.10 24.48 -40.72
C HIS A 122 -34.16 25.55 -39.62
N ALA A 123 -33.03 26.24 -39.42
CA ALA A 123 -33.00 27.70 -39.32
C ALA A 123 -31.57 28.22 -39.55
N THR A 124 -31.36 28.77 -40.75
CA THR A 124 -30.26 29.69 -41.06
C THR A 124 -30.28 30.85 -40.06
N ARG A 125 -29.21 30.98 -39.28
CA ARG A 125 -29.02 32.15 -38.42
C ARG A 125 -27.87 32.96 -39.02
N ASP A 126 -28.24 34.13 -39.52
CA ASP A 126 -27.38 35.13 -40.11
C ASP A 126 -26.20 35.47 -39.20
N ILE A 127 -24.99 35.34 -39.77
CA ILE A 127 -23.75 35.85 -39.20
C ILE A 127 -23.61 37.30 -39.70
N PRO A 128 -23.57 38.31 -38.83
CA PRO A 128 -23.24 39.67 -39.26
C PRO A 128 -21.76 39.73 -39.68
N ALA A 129 -21.55 40.17 -40.91
CA ALA A 129 -20.26 40.44 -41.52
C ALA A 129 -19.45 41.46 -40.71
N ILE A 130 -18.24 41.06 -40.30
CA ILE A 130 -17.23 41.96 -39.74
C ILE A 130 -16.46 42.58 -40.91
N PRO A 131 -16.35 43.93 -41.00
CA PRO A 131 -15.68 44.60 -42.11
C PRO A 131 -14.14 44.49 -42.04
N PRO A 132 -13.45 44.55 -43.20
CA PRO A 132 -11.99 44.58 -43.26
C PRO A 132 -11.47 45.99 -42.95
N VAL A 133 -10.70 46.15 -41.87
CA VAL A 133 -9.96 47.39 -41.61
C VAL A 133 -8.55 47.24 -42.18
N ILE A 134 -8.33 47.88 -43.33
CA ILE A 134 -7.02 48.12 -43.94
C ILE A 134 -6.46 49.44 -43.38
N HIS A 135 -5.45 49.35 -42.53
CA HIS A 135 -4.51 50.43 -42.22
C HIS A 135 -3.18 49.77 -41.80
N ARG A 136 -1.97 50.25 -42.10
CA ARG A 136 -1.44 51.33 -42.94
C ARG A 136 0.08 51.15 -42.81
N LEU A 137 0.80 51.16 -43.93
CA LEU A 137 2.26 51.21 -44.01
C LEU A 137 2.78 52.48 -43.34
N THR A 138 3.78 52.38 -42.44
CA THR A 138 4.90 53.34 -42.25
C THR A 138 5.83 52.92 -41.09
N ALA A 139 7.07 52.49 -41.44
CA ALA A 139 8.41 52.66 -40.79
C ALA A 139 8.59 52.43 -39.26
N PRO A 140 9.81 52.18 -38.69
CA PRO A 140 11.17 52.40 -39.22
C PRO A 140 12.20 51.24 -39.04
N LEU A 141 13.25 51.31 -39.87
CA LEU A 141 14.53 50.60 -39.76
C LEU A 141 15.17 50.79 -38.37
N HIS A 142 15.27 49.76 -37.54
CA HIS A 142 16.21 49.74 -36.41
C HIS A 142 16.71 48.32 -36.10
N HIS A 143 18.04 48.19 -36.23
CA HIS A 143 18.95 47.25 -35.57
C HIS A 143 18.72 45.74 -35.84
N GLU A 144 19.51 45.23 -36.79
CA GLU A 144 19.89 43.81 -36.89
C GLU A 144 20.42 43.31 -35.55
N LYS A 145 19.53 42.68 -34.79
CA LYS A 145 19.89 41.78 -33.71
C LYS A 145 20.52 40.54 -34.36
N PRO A 146 21.70 40.07 -33.89
CA PRO A 146 22.40 38.93 -34.49
C PRO A 146 21.45 37.73 -34.63
N PRO A 147 21.54 36.96 -35.73
CA PRO A 147 20.62 35.89 -36.04
C PRO A 147 20.55 34.91 -34.88
N LYS A 148 19.40 34.92 -34.20
CA LYS A 148 19.04 33.97 -33.15
C LYS A 148 19.16 32.58 -33.78
N LYS A 149 20.17 31.80 -33.35
CA LYS A 149 20.44 30.45 -33.87
C LYS A 149 19.12 29.72 -34.07
N PRO A 150 18.86 29.14 -35.27
CA PRO A 150 17.59 28.48 -35.56
C PRO A 150 17.34 27.43 -34.48
N ALA A 151 16.25 27.58 -33.74
CA ALA A 151 15.81 26.60 -32.77
C ALA A 151 15.62 25.27 -33.52
N LEU A 152 16.56 24.35 -33.31
CA LEU A 152 16.50 22.99 -33.82
C LEU A 152 15.14 22.41 -33.42
N ARG A 153 14.34 22.02 -34.41
CA ARG A 153 12.96 21.61 -34.18
C ARG A 153 12.95 20.38 -33.25
N PRO A 154 12.10 20.34 -32.21
CA PRO A 154 12.09 19.27 -31.19
C PRO A 154 11.80 17.86 -31.74
N LYS A 155 11.30 17.75 -32.98
CA LYS A 155 11.03 16.47 -33.64
C LYS A 155 12.27 15.59 -33.85
N SER A 156 13.48 16.16 -33.87
CA SER A 156 14.70 15.37 -34.05
C SER A 156 15.15 14.66 -32.78
N LEU A 157 14.70 15.08 -31.59
CA LEU A 157 15.21 14.54 -30.33
C LEU A 157 14.51 13.24 -29.92
N ARG A 158 13.24 13.06 -30.30
CA ARG A 158 12.44 11.87 -29.91
C ARG A 158 12.93 10.57 -30.54
N ASN A 159 13.41 10.63 -31.79
CA ASN A 159 13.84 9.45 -32.57
C ASN A 159 15.37 9.34 -32.69
N MET A 160 16.12 9.99 -31.81
CA MET A 160 17.57 9.97 -31.84
C MET A 160 18.10 8.59 -31.45
N ALA A 161 19.14 8.11 -32.17
CA ALA A 161 19.80 6.86 -31.81
C ALA A 161 20.47 6.98 -30.43
N TYR A 162 20.47 5.91 -29.64
CA TYR A 162 20.99 5.93 -28.27
C TYR A 162 22.42 6.50 -28.18
N GLY A 163 23.32 6.11 -29.09
CA GLY A 163 24.69 6.64 -29.11
C GLY A 163 24.78 8.15 -29.36
N GLN A 164 23.91 8.70 -30.22
CA GLN A 164 23.83 10.15 -30.45
C GLN A 164 23.23 10.87 -29.23
N ALA A 165 22.23 10.25 -28.59
CA ALA A 165 21.62 10.79 -27.39
C ALA A 165 22.66 10.96 -26.27
N LEU A 166 23.60 10.02 -26.10
CA LEU A 166 24.66 10.11 -25.10
C LEU A 166 25.58 11.33 -25.30
N LEU A 167 25.88 11.69 -26.54
CA LEU A 167 26.70 12.88 -26.83
C LEU A 167 25.98 14.16 -26.41
N VAL A 168 24.68 14.26 -26.70
CA VAL A 168 23.86 15.40 -26.29
C VAL A 168 23.70 15.44 -24.77
N ILE A 169 23.52 14.28 -24.12
CA ILE A 169 23.43 14.18 -22.66
C ILE A 169 24.72 14.63 -22.00
N ALA A 170 25.89 14.28 -22.55
CA ALA A 170 27.18 14.73 -22.03
C ALA A 170 27.35 16.26 -22.12
N GLU A 171 26.85 16.87 -23.20
CA GLU A 171 26.79 18.33 -23.34
C GLU A 171 25.86 18.95 -22.29
N LEU A 172 24.63 18.43 -22.15
CA LEU A 172 23.66 18.90 -21.14
C LEU A 172 24.16 18.72 -19.70
N ALA A 173 24.91 17.66 -19.42
CA ALA A 173 25.51 17.41 -18.12
C ALA A 173 26.63 18.41 -17.77
N SER A 174 27.10 19.23 -18.73
CA SER A 174 28.02 20.32 -18.41
C SER A 174 27.28 21.56 -17.87
N ASP A 175 25.95 21.63 -18.02
CA ASP A 175 25.14 22.77 -17.63
C ASP A 175 24.70 22.67 -16.15
N ALA A 176 25.07 23.65 -15.33
CA ALA A 176 24.72 23.67 -13.90
C ALA A 176 23.20 23.72 -13.65
N SER A 177 22.45 24.45 -14.49
CA SER A 177 20.98 24.51 -14.39
C SER A 177 20.31 23.17 -14.68
N PHE A 178 20.93 22.33 -15.51
CA PHE A 178 20.41 21.00 -15.78
C PHE A 178 20.52 20.11 -14.53
N HIS A 179 21.66 20.15 -13.85
CA HIS A 179 21.84 19.45 -12.56
C HIS A 179 20.87 19.91 -11.48
N GLU A 180 20.60 21.20 -11.37
CA GLU A 180 19.61 21.73 -10.42
C GLU A 180 18.22 21.15 -10.67
N ASN A 181 17.81 21.05 -11.94
CA ASN A 181 16.53 20.44 -12.29
C ASN A 181 16.49 18.92 -12.03
N LEU A 182 17.59 18.20 -12.28
CA LEU A 182 17.69 16.78 -11.91
C LEU A 182 17.57 16.58 -10.40
N LYS A 183 18.23 17.44 -9.61
CA LYS A 183 18.11 17.43 -8.15
C LYS A 183 16.67 17.65 -7.72
N LYS A 184 15.97 18.63 -8.32
CA LYS A 184 14.56 18.89 -8.05
C LYS A 184 13.66 17.68 -8.38
N ILE A 185 13.91 17.00 -9.50
CA ILE A 185 13.20 15.76 -9.87
C ILE A 185 13.40 14.68 -8.80
N ARG A 186 14.62 14.52 -8.30
CA ARG A 186 14.96 13.57 -7.23
C ARG A 186 14.29 13.94 -5.89
N GLU A 187 14.30 15.22 -5.53
CA GLU A 187 13.60 15.72 -4.34
C GLU A 187 12.09 15.45 -4.41
N GLN A 188 11.47 15.64 -5.57
CA GLN A 188 10.06 15.30 -5.80
C GLN A 188 9.78 13.81 -5.60
N GLN A 189 10.67 12.95 -6.09
CA GLN A 189 10.57 11.51 -5.90
C GLN A 189 10.69 11.14 -4.42
N ASN A 190 11.74 11.61 -3.74
CA ASN A 190 11.97 11.36 -2.31
C ASN A 190 10.78 11.83 -1.46
N SER A 191 10.23 13.01 -1.78
CA SER A 191 9.05 13.55 -1.09
C SER A 191 7.83 12.66 -1.30
N LEU A 192 7.59 12.16 -2.51
CA LEU A 192 6.48 11.24 -2.78
C LEU A 192 6.66 9.92 -2.04
N GLU A 193 7.86 9.33 -2.11
CA GLU A 193 8.18 8.08 -1.42
C GLU A 193 7.97 8.20 0.09
N LYS A 194 8.45 9.29 0.69
CA LYS A 194 8.23 9.59 2.11
C LYS A 194 6.75 9.70 2.43
N GLN A 195 5.97 10.43 1.63
CA GLN A 195 4.53 10.57 1.85
C GLN A 195 3.81 9.22 1.77
N LEU A 196 4.07 8.43 0.73
CA LEU A 196 3.46 7.11 0.56
C LEU A 196 3.85 6.15 1.68
N TRP A 197 5.08 6.25 2.18
CA TRP A 197 5.55 5.48 3.34
C TRP A 197 4.82 5.86 4.62
N GLU A 198 4.66 7.16 4.90
CA GLU A 198 3.91 7.66 6.06
C GLU A 198 2.44 7.24 6.00
N GLU A 199 1.80 7.34 4.82
CA GLU A 199 0.43 6.88 4.60
C GLU A 199 0.30 5.37 4.85
N ARG A 200 1.22 4.56 4.29
CA ARG A 200 1.24 3.11 4.55
C ARG A 200 1.40 2.80 6.04
N THR A 201 2.35 3.45 6.70
CA THR A 201 2.61 3.28 8.14
C THR A 201 1.38 3.63 8.98
N ARG A 202 0.61 4.65 8.58
CA ARG A 202 -0.64 5.03 9.22
C ARG A 202 -1.69 3.90 9.17
N ILE A 203 -1.82 3.21 8.02
CA ILE A 203 -2.73 2.05 7.89
C ILE A 203 -2.31 0.94 8.86
N PHE A 204 -1.02 0.62 8.93
CA PHE A 204 -0.49 -0.36 9.88
C PHE A 204 -0.76 0.01 11.34
N LYS A 205 -0.54 1.27 11.72
CA LYS A 205 -0.79 1.75 13.08
C LYS A 205 -2.27 1.64 13.45
N GLY A 206 -3.17 2.07 12.55
CA GLY A 206 -4.61 1.96 12.77
C GLY A 206 -5.08 0.52 13.00
N GLN A 207 -4.46 -0.45 12.33
CA GLN A 207 -4.78 -1.87 12.50
C GLN A 207 -4.22 -2.46 13.79
N LYS A 208 -2.98 -2.09 14.16
CA LYS A 208 -2.41 -2.42 15.48
C LYS A 208 -3.30 -1.91 16.60
N GLU A 209 -3.83 -0.69 16.49
CA GLU A 209 -4.75 -0.12 17.48
C GLU A 209 -6.09 -0.87 17.53
N ARG A 210 -6.67 -1.26 16.38
CA ARG A 210 -7.89 -2.09 16.33
C ARG A 210 -7.71 -3.43 17.04
N ILE A 211 -6.56 -4.09 16.85
CA ILE A 211 -6.21 -5.34 17.52
C ILE A 211 -6.11 -5.13 19.04
N LYS A 212 -5.34 -4.12 19.49
CA LYS A 212 -5.21 -3.80 20.92
C LYS A 212 -6.57 -3.53 21.59
N VAL A 213 -7.47 -2.81 20.90
CA VAL A 213 -8.83 -2.56 21.41
C VAL A 213 -9.66 -3.84 21.47
N ALA A 214 -9.57 -4.72 20.47
CA ALA A 214 -10.27 -5.99 20.46
C ALA A 214 -9.79 -6.93 21.57
N GLU A 215 -8.47 -7.01 21.78
CA GLU A 215 -7.85 -7.77 22.87
C GLU A 215 -8.29 -7.24 24.24
N LYS A 216 -8.22 -5.92 24.46
CA LYS A 216 -8.67 -5.30 25.71
C LYS A 216 -10.16 -5.57 25.97
N LYS A 217 -11.00 -5.52 24.93
CA LYS A 217 -12.42 -5.89 25.04
C LYS A 217 -12.61 -7.36 25.38
N ALA A 218 -11.82 -8.26 24.77
CA ALA A 218 -11.88 -9.69 25.08
C ALA A 218 -11.50 -9.97 26.54
N ALA A 219 -10.45 -9.31 27.04
CA ALA A 219 -9.98 -9.42 28.43
C ALA A 219 -11.04 -8.95 29.44
N ILE A 220 -11.69 -7.81 29.20
CA ILE A 220 -12.74 -7.26 30.10
C ILE A 220 -13.94 -8.21 30.21
N ILE A 221 -14.32 -8.87 29.12
CA ILE A 221 -15.53 -9.71 29.09
C ILE A 221 -15.33 -11.03 29.86
N GLY A 222 -14.09 -11.45 30.16
CA GLY A 222 -13.81 -12.55 31.11
C GLY A 222 -14.43 -13.92 30.76
N VAL A 223 -14.88 -14.14 29.52
CA VAL A 223 -15.56 -15.38 29.12
C VAL A 223 -14.52 -16.44 28.80
N ASN A 224 -14.66 -17.61 29.44
CA ASN A 224 -13.88 -18.83 29.27
C ASN A 224 -13.84 -19.30 27.80
N ILE A 225 -12.89 -18.73 27.07
CA ILE A 225 -12.09 -19.13 25.90
C ILE A 225 -12.62 -20.20 24.92
N SER A 226 -13.31 -21.29 25.27
CA SER A 226 -13.50 -22.45 24.37
C SER A 226 -14.38 -22.19 23.11
N GLU A 227 -15.57 -21.60 23.24
CA GLU A 227 -16.42 -21.23 22.08
C GLU A 227 -16.05 -19.85 21.51
N LYS A 228 -15.47 -19.00 22.36
CA LYS A 228 -14.93 -17.70 21.97
C LYS A 228 -13.67 -17.84 21.13
N GLU A 229 -12.88 -18.90 21.27
CA GLU A 229 -11.65 -19.12 20.50
C GLU A 229 -11.95 -19.33 19.02
N ALA A 230 -12.94 -20.15 18.69
CA ALA A 230 -13.38 -20.35 17.32
C ALA A 230 -13.86 -19.03 16.70
N ASN A 231 -14.65 -18.25 17.45
CA ASN A 231 -15.09 -16.92 17.01
C ASN A 231 -13.93 -15.89 16.96
N SER A 232 -12.93 -16.00 17.83
CA SER A 232 -11.74 -15.14 17.85
C SER A 232 -10.83 -15.43 16.66
N LEU A 233 -10.69 -16.70 16.26
CA LEU A 233 -9.94 -17.10 15.07
C LEU A 233 -10.63 -16.63 13.79
N SER A 234 -11.94 -16.85 13.65
CA SER A 234 -12.70 -16.33 12.51
C SER A 234 -12.60 -14.81 12.43
N ARG A 235 -12.74 -14.13 13.57
CA ARG A 235 -12.62 -12.67 13.64
C ARG A 235 -11.20 -12.19 13.33
N SER A 236 -10.17 -12.87 13.83
CA SER A 236 -8.76 -12.58 13.52
C SER A 236 -8.47 -12.78 12.03
N GLN A 237 -9.04 -13.82 11.42
CA GLN A 237 -8.93 -14.09 9.99
C GLN A 237 -9.64 -13.02 9.14
N GLU A 238 -10.85 -12.62 9.52
CA GLU A 238 -11.57 -11.51 8.87
C GLU A 238 -10.81 -10.18 8.99
N PHE A 239 -10.23 -9.90 10.16
CA PHE A 239 -9.37 -8.72 10.35
C PHE A 239 -8.14 -8.76 9.47
N ARG A 240 -7.45 -9.90 9.41
CA ARG A 240 -6.30 -10.08 8.53
C ARG A 240 -6.70 -9.89 7.07
N THR A 241 -7.84 -10.43 6.66
CA THR A 241 -8.33 -10.35 5.27
C THR A 241 -8.69 -8.90 4.91
N SER A 242 -9.44 -8.21 5.77
CA SER A 242 -9.80 -6.80 5.57
C SER A 242 -8.58 -5.90 5.54
N PHE A 243 -7.60 -6.11 6.43
CA PHE A 243 -6.34 -5.37 6.40
C PHE A 243 -5.54 -5.60 5.11
N MET A 244 -5.43 -6.84 4.67
CA MET A 244 -4.72 -7.16 3.42
C MET A 244 -5.42 -6.54 2.21
N ASN A 245 -6.75 -6.49 2.21
CA ASN A 245 -7.51 -5.81 1.16
C ASN A 245 -7.28 -4.30 1.18
N GLU A 246 -7.29 -3.67 2.36
CA GLU A 246 -7.00 -2.24 2.54
C GLU A 246 -5.59 -1.86 2.03
N ILE A 247 -4.58 -2.68 2.32
CA ILE A 247 -3.21 -2.48 1.80
C ILE A 247 -3.17 -2.64 0.28
N LYS A 248 -3.86 -3.64 -0.27
CA LYS A 248 -3.91 -3.85 -1.72
C LYS A 248 -4.60 -2.70 -2.43
N GLU A 249 -5.71 -2.22 -1.91
CA GLU A 249 -6.46 -1.08 -2.45
C GLU A 249 -5.59 0.19 -2.41
N PHE A 250 -4.88 0.43 -1.31
CA PHE A 250 -3.91 1.52 -1.22
C PHE A 250 -2.79 1.40 -2.27
N ASP A 251 -2.17 0.23 -2.43
CA ASP A 251 -1.08 0.02 -3.39
C ASP A 251 -1.58 0.15 -4.86
N LEU A 252 -2.77 -0.37 -5.17
CA LEU A 252 -3.34 -0.33 -6.51
C LEU A 252 -3.85 1.06 -6.89
N GLU A 253 -4.61 1.71 -6.01
CA GLU A 253 -5.29 2.95 -6.37
C GLU A 253 -4.41 4.16 -6.10
N ARG A 254 -3.79 4.22 -4.92
CA ARG A 254 -3.11 5.42 -4.45
C ARG A 254 -1.66 5.46 -4.91
N VAL A 255 -0.90 4.40 -4.64
CA VAL A 255 0.54 4.32 -4.96
C VAL A 255 0.72 4.33 -6.47
N SER A 256 0.06 3.43 -7.20
CA SER A 256 0.23 3.32 -8.66
C SER A 256 -0.13 4.62 -9.39
N SER A 257 -1.28 5.24 -9.05
CA SER A 257 -1.69 6.50 -9.67
C SER A 257 -0.73 7.65 -9.37
N ALA A 258 -0.27 7.78 -8.11
CA ALA A 258 0.66 8.84 -7.73
C ALA A 258 2.02 8.70 -8.45
N TRP A 259 2.52 7.47 -8.58
CA TRP A 259 3.74 7.17 -9.31
C TRP A 259 3.61 7.47 -10.81
N ASP A 260 2.52 7.06 -11.45
CA ASP A 260 2.28 7.36 -12.88
C ASP A 260 2.25 8.86 -13.15
N ASN A 261 1.64 9.63 -12.25
CA ASN A 261 1.60 11.08 -12.33
C ASN A 261 2.99 11.71 -12.15
N LEU A 262 3.76 11.24 -11.17
CA LEU A 262 5.14 11.69 -10.97
C LEU A 262 5.99 11.40 -12.21
N ILE A 263 5.95 10.17 -12.70
CA ILE A 263 6.69 9.74 -13.90
C ILE A 263 6.32 10.61 -15.10
N THR A 264 5.03 10.87 -15.32
CA THR A 264 4.56 11.73 -16.42
C THR A 264 5.11 13.15 -16.27
N SER A 265 5.13 13.69 -15.05
CA SER A 265 5.70 15.01 -14.76
C SER A 265 7.22 15.04 -14.99
N GLN A 266 7.94 14.02 -14.56
CA GLN A 266 9.38 13.87 -14.77
C GLN A 266 9.73 13.79 -16.26
N GLN A 267 9.02 12.94 -17.02
CA GLN A 267 9.18 12.82 -18.47
C GLN A 267 8.97 14.17 -19.18
N ARG A 268 7.94 14.92 -18.78
CA ARG A 268 7.67 16.26 -19.33
C ARG A 268 8.79 17.26 -19.00
N THR A 269 9.27 17.24 -17.76
CA THR A 269 10.37 18.12 -17.32
C THR A 269 11.66 17.81 -18.09
N LEU A 270 11.99 16.53 -18.25
CA LEU A 270 13.17 16.10 -19.03
C LEU A 270 13.01 16.40 -20.53
N GLU A 271 11.80 16.30 -21.08
CA GLU A 271 11.50 16.73 -22.44
C GLU A 271 11.71 18.24 -22.62
N GLU A 272 11.28 19.05 -21.65
CA GLU A 272 11.47 20.51 -21.64
C GLU A 272 12.95 20.91 -21.54
N LEU A 273 13.75 20.13 -20.79
CA LEU A 273 15.20 20.27 -20.71
C LEU A 273 15.93 19.80 -21.98
N GLY A 274 15.21 19.27 -22.97
CA GLY A 274 15.78 18.84 -24.24
C GLY A 274 16.49 17.50 -24.18
N VAL A 275 16.23 16.67 -23.16
CA VAL A 275 16.85 15.34 -23.05
C VAL A 275 16.34 14.46 -24.21
N PRO A 276 17.24 13.90 -25.05
CA PRO A 276 16.83 13.08 -26.19
C PRO A 276 16.06 11.84 -25.76
N GLY A 277 15.07 11.42 -26.56
CA GLY A 277 14.24 10.25 -26.27
C GLY A 277 13.29 10.40 -25.08
N MET A 278 13.30 11.52 -24.36
CA MET A 278 12.38 11.79 -23.27
C MET A 278 11.11 12.45 -23.78
N PHE A 279 9.99 11.77 -23.57
CA PHE A 279 8.64 12.25 -23.82
C PHE A 279 7.66 11.38 -23.05
N VAL A 280 6.44 11.88 -22.84
CA VAL A 280 5.39 11.11 -22.16
C VAL A 280 5.00 9.91 -23.03
N THR A 281 5.24 8.70 -22.54
CA THR A 281 4.91 7.46 -23.23
C THR A 281 4.49 6.37 -22.26
N ARG A 282 3.61 5.48 -22.73
CA ARG A 282 3.19 4.25 -22.06
C ARG A 282 3.71 3.00 -22.76
N ASP A 283 4.40 3.15 -23.89
CA ASP A 283 4.94 2.00 -24.61
C ASP A 283 6.15 1.42 -23.87
N LYS A 284 6.12 0.11 -23.63
CA LYS A 284 7.14 -0.59 -22.84
C LYS A 284 8.53 -0.48 -23.48
N ILE A 285 8.60 -0.58 -24.82
CA ILE A 285 9.88 -0.56 -25.54
C ILE A 285 10.53 0.83 -25.43
N GLU A 286 9.76 1.89 -25.59
CA GLU A 286 10.24 3.26 -25.38
C GLU A 286 10.63 3.52 -23.93
N ARG A 287 9.86 3.01 -22.96
CA ARG A 287 10.17 3.11 -21.52
C ARG A 287 11.50 2.46 -21.18
N GLU A 288 11.80 1.28 -21.71
CA GLU A 288 13.09 0.63 -21.53
C GLU A 288 14.26 1.46 -22.06
N LYS A 289 14.07 2.16 -23.20
CA LYS A 289 15.08 3.08 -23.73
C LYS A 289 15.27 4.31 -22.84
N GLN A 290 14.16 4.91 -22.38
CA GLN A 290 14.19 6.03 -21.43
C GLN A 290 14.86 5.63 -20.12
N GLN A 291 14.64 4.41 -19.63
CA GLN A 291 15.29 3.90 -18.42
C GLN A 291 16.82 3.85 -18.57
N ARG A 292 17.34 3.43 -19.73
CA ARG A 292 18.79 3.44 -20.00
C ARG A 292 19.36 4.86 -20.03
N ILE A 293 18.60 5.83 -20.49
CA ILE A 293 18.99 7.25 -20.45
C ILE A 293 19.02 7.76 -19.01
N ILE A 294 17.98 7.45 -18.22
CA ILE A 294 17.90 7.81 -16.81
C ILE A 294 19.06 7.22 -16.01
N GLN A 295 19.42 5.95 -16.24
CA GLN A 295 20.59 5.33 -15.58
C GLN A 295 21.91 6.07 -15.86
N VAL A 296 22.09 6.59 -17.08
CA VAL A 296 23.26 7.41 -17.41
C VAL A 296 23.20 8.75 -16.69
N LEU A 297 22.03 9.40 -16.67
CA LEU A 297 21.84 10.66 -15.94
C LEU A 297 22.08 10.50 -14.43
N GLU A 298 21.65 9.38 -13.83
CA GLU A 298 21.91 9.06 -12.43
C GLU A 298 23.41 8.89 -12.16
N GLY A 299 24.15 8.22 -13.05
CA GLY A 299 25.60 8.10 -12.94
C GLY A 299 26.34 9.44 -13.05
N LEU A 300 25.84 10.34 -13.89
CA LEU A 300 26.41 11.69 -14.08
C LEU A 300 26.06 12.65 -12.95
N SER A 301 24.88 12.51 -12.34
CA SER A 301 24.49 13.29 -11.17
C SER A 301 25.32 12.95 -9.92
N GLY A 302 26.12 11.88 -9.99
CA GLY A 302 26.82 11.30 -8.86
C GLY A 302 25.84 10.67 -7.84
N PRO A 303 26.33 9.73 -7.02
CA PRO A 303 25.67 9.48 -5.75
C PRO A 303 25.72 10.81 -5.01
N ASP A 304 24.56 11.44 -4.76
CA ASP A 304 24.51 12.64 -3.94
C ASP A 304 25.27 12.30 -2.65
N GLY A 305 26.48 12.86 -2.47
CA GLY A 305 27.34 12.62 -1.31
C GLY A 305 26.77 13.18 0.00
N SER A 306 25.45 13.34 0.05
CA SER A 306 24.65 13.73 1.20
C SER A 306 24.23 12.54 2.05
N ASP A 307 24.57 11.30 1.68
CA ASP A 307 24.47 10.13 2.58
C ASP A 307 25.66 10.09 3.56
N ASN A 308 25.95 11.24 4.17
CA ASN A 308 26.96 11.39 5.21
C ASN A 308 26.26 11.95 6.45
N GLY A 309 25.89 11.06 7.36
CA GLY A 309 25.80 11.42 8.78
C GLY A 309 24.42 11.64 9.39
N VAL A 310 23.39 10.90 8.98
CA VAL A 310 22.26 10.62 9.89
C VAL A 310 22.18 9.12 10.16
N SER A 311 23.27 8.59 10.70
CA SER A 311 23.15 7.58 11.75
C SER A 311 22.51 8.27 12.97
N ALA A 312 21.23 8.61 12.84
CA ALA A 312 20.39 8.76 14.02
C ALA A 312 20.33 7.37 14.63
N GLU A 313 21.25 7.11 15.56
CA GLU A 313 20.91 6.81 16.95
C GLU A 313 19.39 6.63 17.12
N ILE A 314 18.87 5.51 16.63
CA ILE A 314 17.56 5.01 17.02
C ILE A 314 17.79 4.50 18.44
N GLU A 315 17.67 5.46 19.37
CA GLU A 315 17.44 5.23 20.77
C GLU A 315 16.38 4.16 20.90
N GLN A 316 16.78 3.09 21.58
CA GLN A 316 15.92 1.99 21.97
C GLN A 316 14.88 2.56 22.94
N GLU A 317 13.72 2.97 22.43
CA GLU A 317 12.53 3.08 23.27
C GLU A 317 12.07 1.66 23.61
N GLU A 318 12.60 1.22 24.74
CA GLU A 318 12.11 0.18 25.65
C GLU A 318 10.59 0.35 25.85
N GLU A 319 9.77 -0.55 25.26
CA GLU A 319 8.34 -0.67 25.60
C GLU A 319 8.22 -1.52 26.88
N PRO A 320 7.45 -1.11 27.90
CA PRO A 320 7.32 -1.81 29.19
C PRO A 320 6.45 -3.08 29.15
#